data_AF-A0A1Q3UPD5-F1
#
_entry.id   AF-A0A1Q3UPD5-F1
#
_cell.length_a   1.000
_cell.length_b   1.000
_cell.length_c   1.000
_cell.angle_alpha   90.00
_cell.angle_beta   90.00
_cell.angle_gamma   90.00
#
_symmetry.space_group_name_H-M   'P 1'
#
loop_
_entity.id
_entity.type
_entity.pdbx_description
1 polymer ?
#
loop_
_entity_poly.entity_id
_entity_poly.type
_entity_poly.pdbx_seq_one_letter_code
_entity_poly.pdbx_strand_id
1 'polypeptide(L)'
;MTDREIQLLLSVPEFRQFLFEAIQLAGIWEPANGHDPRDLALFEGRRSLGLELLQLADRGQPKALRTPEALATINAIILTALNPPSKPEEKKHADRYDDIPD
;
A
#
# COMPACT_ATOMS: atom_id res chain seq x y z
N MET A 1 5.97 0.11 -16.48
CA MET A 1 6.19 -0.83 -15.38
C MET A 1 5.86 -2.25 -15.83
N THR A 2 6.82 -3.15 -15.67
CA THR A 2 6.64 -4.60 -15.85
C THR A 2 6.01 -5.22 -14.61
N ASP A 3 5.38 -6.40 -14.73
CA ASP A 3 4.81 -7.12 -13.58
C ASP A 3 5.87 -7.40 -12.49
N ARG A 4 7.12 -7.62 -12.88
CA ARG A 4 8.25 -7.84 -11.95
C ARG A 4 8.62 -6.59 -11.16
N GLU A 5 8.58 -5.41 -11.78
CA GLU A 5 8.82 -4.14 -11.09
C GLU A 5 7.68 -3.85 -10.10
N ILE A 6 6.43 -4.14 -10.47
CA ILE A 6 5.27 -3.96 -9.59
C ILE A 6 5.35 -4.93 -8.40
N GLN A 7 5.73 -6.19 -8.66
CA GLN A 7 5.98 -7.16 -7.61
C GLN A 7 7.07 -6.69 -6.63
N LEU A 8 8.15 -6.09 -7.15
CA LEU A 8 9.21 -5.53 -6.32
C LEU A 8 8.68 -4.39 -5.44
N LEU A 9 7.93 -3.44 -6.01
CA LEU A 9 7.30 -2.38 -5.22
C LEU A 9 6.37 -2.95 -4.15
N LEU A 10 5.51 -3.90 -4.52
CA LEU A 10 4.61 -4.56 -3.57
C LEU A 10 5.34 -5.32 -2.47
N SER A 11 6.61 -5.70 -2.66
CA SER A 11 7.41 -6.33 -1.61
C SER A 11 7.85 -5.34 -0.52
N VAL A 12 7.89 -4.04 -0.84
CA VAL A 12 8.27 -2.95 0.07
C VAL A 12 7.08 -2.58 0.97
N PRO A 13 7.19 -2.72 2.30
CA PRO A 13 6.11 -2.37 3.21
C PRO A 13 5.66 -0.91 3.13
N GLU A 14 6.60 0.03 2.96
CA GLU A 14 6.34 1.47 2.85
C GLU A 14 5.48 1.78 1.63
N PHE A 15 5.70 1.04 0.53
CA PHE A 15 4.86 1.16 -0.65
C PHE A 15 3.45 0.64 -0.38
N ARG A 16 3.30 -0.46 0.36
CA ARG A 16 1.97 -0.95 0.77
C ARG A 16 1.24 0.03 1.70
N GLN A 17 1.96 0.70 2.60
CA GLN A 17 1.41 1.78 3.43
C GLN A 17 0.99 2.99 2.57
N PHE A 18 1.83 3.40 1.63
CA PHE A 18 1.47 4.44 0.67
C PHE A 18 0.20 4.09 -0.11
N LEU A 19 0.08 2.85 -0.60
CA LEU A 19 -1.12 2.38 -1.28
C LEU A 19 -2.34 2.38 -0.37
N PHE A 20 -2.20 2.05 0.92
CA PHE A 20 -3.28 2.14 1.89
C PHE A 20 -3.81 3.57 1.98
N GLU A 21 -2.93 4.55 2.20
CA GLU A 21 -3.30 5.97 2.26
C GLU A 21 -3.92 6.45 0.94
N ALA A 22 -3.36 6.05 -0.20
CA ALA A 22 -3.90 6.40 -1.52
C ALA A 22 -5.32 5.84 -1.74
N ILE A 23 -5.59 4.61 -1.29
CA ILE A 23 -6.91 3.98 -1.36
C ILE A 23 -7.92 4.70 -0.46
N GLN A 24 -7.51 5.09 0.75
CA GLN A 24 -8.36 5.88 1.65
C GLN A 24 -8.68 7.24 1.03
N LEU A 25 -7.66 7.94 0.52
CA LEU A 25 -7.84 9.22 -0.15
C LEU A 25 -8.74 9.09 -1.37
N ALA A 26 -8.64 8.02 -2.15
CA ALA A 26 -9.51 7.78 -3.30
C ALA A 26 -10.98 7.52 -2.93
N GLY A 27 -11.29 7.29 -1.64
CA GLY A 27 -12.66 7.07 -1.17
C GLY A 27 -13.26 5.75 -1.64
N ILE A 28 -12.43 4.72 -1.87
CA ILE A 28 -12.91 3.41 -2.37
C ILE A 28 -13.94 2.78 -1.41
N TRP A 29 -13.78 3.03 -0.11
CA TRP A 29 -14.66 2.53 0.94
C TRP A 29 -15.83 3.46 1.25
N GLU A 30 -15.83 4.67 0.69
CA GLU A 30 -16.83 5.69 0.97
C GLU A 30 -17.96 5.62 -0.06
N PRO A 31 -19.22 5.85 0.34
CA PRO A 31 -20.31 6.01 -0.60
C PRO A 31 -20.12 7.31 -1.39
N ALA A 32 -20.23 7.25 -2.71
CA ALA A 32 -20.23 8.45 -3.55
C ALA A 32 -21.62 9.09 -3.48
N ASN A 33 -21.82 9.96 -2.50
CA ASN A 33 -23.07 10.72 -2.33
C ASN A 33 -22.78 12.20 -2.51
N GLY A 34 -23.69 12.91 -3.17
CA GLY A 34 -23.59 14.36 -3.37
C GLY A 34 -24.98 14.98 -3.50
N HIS A 35 -25.14 16.21 -3.01
CA HIS A 35 -26.39 16.96 -3.19
C HIS A 35 -26.48 17.55 -4.60
N ASP A 36 -25.31 17.77 -5.24
CA ASP A 36 -25.14 18.23 -6.62
C ASP A 36 -24.57 17.08 -7.49
N PRO A 37 -25.08 16.84 -8.71
CA PRO A 37 -24.47 15.91 -9.68
C PRO A 37 -22.97 16.10 -9.91
N ARG A 38 -22.44 17.32 -9.72
CA ARG A 38 -21.00 17.61 -9.83
C ARG A 38 -20.18 16.95 -8.72
N ASP A 39 -20.70 16.90 -7.50
CA ASP A 39 -20.03 16.26 -6.38
C ASP A 39 -19.98 14.74 -6.61
N LEU A 40 -21.10 14.16 -7.08
CA LEU A 40 -21.16 12.75 -7.46
C LEU A 40 -20.10 12.41 -8.52
N ALA A 41 -20.02 13.20 -9.59
CA ALA A 41 -19.04 12.98 -10.65
C ALA A 41 -17.59 13.08 -10.15
N LEU A 42 -17.31 14.01 -9.23
CA LEU A 42 -16.00 14.15 -8.60
C LEU A 42 -15.65 12.91 -7.74
N PHE A 43 -16.57 12.46 -6.87
CA PHE A 43 -16.32 11.32 -6.00
C PHE A 43 -16.17 10.02 -6.78
N GLU A 44 -17.03 9.76 -7.76
CA GLU A 44 -16.94 8.58 -8.62
C GLU A 44 -15.67 8.59 -9.47
N GLY A 45 -15.25 9.76 -9.97
CA GLY A 45 -13.99 9.90 -10.69
C GLY A 45 -12.77 9.55 -9.84
N ARG A 46 -12.71 10.04 -8.59
CA ARG A 46 -11.63 9.71 -7.65
C ARG A 46 -11.62 8.23 -7.29
N ARG A 47 -12.79 7.66 -7.02
CA ARG A 47 -12.97 6.25 -6.72
C ARG A 47 -12.53 5.36 -7.89
N SER A 48 -12.92 5.71 -9.11
CA SER A 48 -12.56 4.98 -10.33
C SER A 48 -11.05 4.94 -10.52
N LEU A 49 -10.37 6.08 -10.39
CA LEU A 49 -8.92 6.14 -10.46
C LEU A 49 -8.25 5.31 -9.35
N GLY A 50 -8.79 5.36 -8.13
CA GLY A 50 -8.29 4.51 -7.02
C GLY A 50 -8.36 3.02 -7.34
N LEU A 51 -9.48 2.57 -7.94
CA LEU A 51 -9.66 1.19 -8.36
C LEU A 51 -8.70 0.81 -9.50
N GLU A 52 -8.44 1.71 -10.46
CA GLU A 52 -7.45 1.48 -11.52
C GLU A 52 -6.04 1.33 -10.97
N LEU A 53 -5.64 2.17 -10.00
CA LEU A 53 -4.35 2.07 -9.32
C LEU A 53 -4.23 0.76 -8.54
N LEU A 54 -5.31 0.32 -7.90
CA LEU A 54 -5.36 -0.96 -7.20
C LEU A 54 -5.21 -2.14 -8.18
N GLN A 55 -5.87 -2.10 -9.35
CA GLN A 55 -5.69 -3.10 -10.40
C GLN A 55 -4.26 -3.10 -10.95
N LEU A 56 -3.65 -1.93 -11.10
CA LEU A 56 -2.25 -1.82 -11.49
C LEU A 56 -1.35 -2.50 -10.44
N ALA A 57 -1.58 -2.27 -9.16
CA ALA A 57 -0.84 -2.92 -8.08
C ALA A 57 -1.05 -4.44 -8.08
N ASP A 58 -2.26 -4.93 -8.36
CA ASP A 58 -2.58 -6.36 -8.39
C ASP A 58 -1.77 -7.16 -9.41
N ARG A 59 -1.28 -6.50 -10.47
CA ARG A 59 -0.33 -7.11 -11.41
C ARG A 59 1.00 -7.53 -10.76
N GLY A 60 1.33 -7.02 -9.58
CA GLY A 60 2.49 -7.48 -8.82
C GLY A 60 2.23 -8.76 -8.02
N GLN A 61 0.98 -9.20 -7.87
CA GLN A 61 0.66 -10.47 -7.21
C GLN A 61 1.00 -11.68 -8.10
N PRO A 62 1.22 -12.86 -7.51
CA PRO A 62 1.23 -14.11 -8.25
C PRO A 62 -0.03 -14.27 -9.09
N LYS A 63 0.10 -14.70 -10.35
CA LYS A 63 -1.04 -14.79 -11.29
C LYS A 63 -2.22 -15.59 -10.73
N ALA A 64 -1.95 -16.62 -9.92
CA ALA A 64 -2.99 -17.45 -9.29
C ALA A 64 -3.81 -16.74 -8.20
N LEU A 65 -3.32 -15.60 -7.68
CA LEU A 65 -3.97 -14.82 -6.62
C LEU A 65 -4.63 -13.53 -7.14
N ARG A 66 -4.43 -13.20 -8.43
CA ARG A 66 -5.03 -12.01 -9.04
C ARG A 66 -6.53 -12.22 -9.21
N THR A 67 -7.31 -11.22 -8.84
CA THR A 67 -8.77 -11.24 -9.02
C THR A 67 -9.23 -9.94 -9.66
N PRO A 68 -10.40 -9.92 -10.35
CA PRO A 68 -10.94 -8.68 -10.90
C PRO A 68 -11.15 -7.57 -9.88
N GLU A 69 -11.30 -7.91 -8.59
CA GLU A 69 -11.46 -6.98 -7.48
C GLU A 69 -10.16 -6.75 -6.69
N ALA A 70 -9.04 -7.34 -7.14
CA ALA A 70 -7.72 -7.25 -6.50
C ALA A 70 -7.69 -7.64 -5.01
N LEU A 71 -8.47 -8.67 -4.63
CA LEU A 71 -8.71 -9.03 -3.23
C LEU A 71 -7.43 -9.39 -2.47
N ALA A 72 -6.52 -10.13 -3.12
CA ALA A 72 -5.24 -10.49 -2.53
C ALA A 72 -4.37 -9.26 -2.22
N THR A 73 -4.39 -8.27 -3.12
CA THR A 73 -3.67 -7.01 -2.95
C THR A 73 -4.25 -6.15 -1.86
N ILE A 74 -5.59 -6.00 -1.81
CA ILE A 74 -6.29 -5.33 -0.72
C ILE A 74 -5.89 -5.96 0.63
N ASN A 75 -5.94 -7.29 0.72
CA ASN A 75 -5.59 -8.00 1.94
C ASN A 75 -4.13 -7.72 2.37
N ALA A 76 -3.17 -7.79 1.44
CA ALA A 76 -1.77 -7.50 1.73
C ALA A 76 -1.55 -6.05 2.22
N ILE A 77 -2.25 -5.09 1.61
CA ILE A 77 -2.20 -3.67 1.99
C ILE A 77 -2.78 -3.47 3.40
N ILE A 78 -3.98 -4.00 3.67
CA ILE A 78 -4.64 -3.88 4.98
C ILE A 78 -3.80 -4.55 6.07
N LEU A 79 -3.29 -5.76 5.85
CA LEU A 79 -2.46 -6.46 6.83
C LEU A 79 -1.17 -5.68 7.16
N THR A 80 -0.58 -5.00 6.18
CA THR A 80 0.59 -4.13 6.39
C THR A 80 0.22 -2.88 7.18
N ALA A 81 -0.94 -2.28 6.93
CA ALA A 81 -1.41 -1.11 7.68
C ALA A 81 -1.73 -1.45 9.14
N LEU A 82 -2.31 -2.64 9.40
CA LEU A 82 -2.62 -3.12 10.75
C LEU A 82 -1.36 -3.58 11.51
N ASN A 83 -0.35 -4.08 10.80
CA ASN A 83 0.91 -4.55 11.36
C ASN A 83 2.08 -3.84 10.67
N PRO A 84 2.25 -2.53 10.90
CA PRO A 84 3.36 -1.80 10.29
C PRO A 84 4.67 -2.45 10.73
N PRO A 85 5.62 -2.71 9.81
CA PRO A 85 6.91 -3.28 10.20
C PRO A 85 7.56 -2.33 11.20
N SER A 86 7.97 -2.88 12.34
CA SER A 86 8.78 -2.15 13.31
C SER A 86 10.01 -1.63 12.58
N LYS A 87 10.33 -0.33 12.73
CA LYS A 87 11.60 0.20 12.22
C LYS A 87 12.72 -0.72 12.70
N PRO A 88 13.65 -1.16 11.85
CA PRO A 88 14.78 -1.93 12.33
C PRO A 88 15.46 -1.12 13.43
N GLU A 89 15.52 -1.69 14.63
CA GLU A 89 16.29 -1.07 15.72
C GLU A 89 17.69 -0.83 15.16
N GLU A 90 18.13 0.44 15.17
CA GLU A 90 19.53 0.74 14.95
C GLU A 90 20.30 -0.12 15.95
N LYS A 91 21.01 -1.13 15.44
CA LYS A 91 21.94 -1.91 16.25
C LYS A 91 22.88 -0.89 16.84
N LYS A 92 22.71 -0.56 18.13
CA LYS A 92 23.67 0.23 18.88
C LYS A 92 25.02 -0.41 18.59
N HIS A 93 25.87 0.31 17.87
CA HIS A 93 27.24 -0.12 17.62
C HIS A 93 27.82 -0.42 18.99
N ALA A 94 28.10 -1.69 19.28
CA ALA A 94 28.81 -2.07 20.49
C ALA A 94 30.16 -1.34 20.42
N ASP A 95 30.35 -0.41 21.35
CA ASP A 95 31.52 0.44 21.39
C ASP A 95 32.73 -0.47 21.61
N ARG A 96 33.60 -0.55 20.60
CA ARG A 96 34.68 -1.54 20.52
C ARG A 96 35.88 -1.19 21.42
N TYR A 97 35.69 -0.22 22.32
CA TYR A 97 36.73 0.39 23.14
C TYR A 97 36.53 0.24 24.66
N ASP A 98 35.49 -0.48 25.11
CA ASP A 98 35.30 -0.78 26.54
C ASP A 98 36.32 -1.78 27.12
N ASP A 99 37.15 -2.41 26.28
CA ASP A 99 38.12 -3.45 26.68
C ASP A 99 39.59 -2.96 26.82
N ILE A 100 39.85 -1.65 26.96
CA ILE A 100 41.22 -1.15 27.23
C ILE A 100 41.39 -0.90 28.75
N PRO A 101 42.16 -1.74 29.48
CA PRO A 101 42.50 -1.48 30.87
C PRO A 101 43.62 -0.42 30.97
N ASP A 102 43.53 0.45 32.00
CA ASP A 102 44.51 1.48 32.37
C ASP A 102 45.94 0.95 32.64
#